data_AF-A0A172XY86-F1
#
_entry.id   AF-A0A172XY86-F1
#
_cell.length_a   1.000
_cell.length_b   1.000
_cell.length_c   1.000
_cell.angle_alpha   90.00
_cell.angle_beta   90.00
_cell.angle_gamma   90.00
#
_symmetry.space_group_name_H-M   'P 1'
#
loop_
_entity.id
_entity.type
_entity.pdbx_description
1 polymer ?
#
loop_
_entity_poly.entity_id
_entity_poly.type
_entity_poly.pdbx_seq_one_letter_code
_entity_poly.pdbx_strand_id
1 'polypeptide(L)'
;MISCKYDKKEVLLADREAPLGWIYLKMYDNKSFEFISQGMLRDKEVYQGNYELKNDTIYFTYQDSIPKAGSKAIINRGFVNYLNGSYPESVQIKLNHLSNKK
;
A
#
# COMPACT_ATOMS: atom_id res chain seq x y z
N MET A 1 -22.85 -22.24 6.81
CA MET A 1 -22.14 -21.31 5.90
C MET A 1 -20.76 -21.05 6.49
N ILE A 2 -19.74 -21.76 6.00
CA ILE A 2 -18.36 -21.60 6.47
C ILE A 2 -17.84 -20.34 5.79
N SER A 3 -17.82 -19.24 6.55
CA SER A 3 -17.22 -17.97 6.11
C SER A 3 -15.77 -18.26 5.75
N CYS A 4 -15.46 -18.32 4.44
CA CYS A 4 -14.09 -18.37 3.96
C CYS A 4 -13.42 -17.06 4.35
N LYS A 5 -12.87 -17.02 5.57
CA LYS A 5 -11.76 -16.14 5.89
C LYS A 5 -10.61 -16.64 5.04
N TYR A 6 -10.55 -16.19 3.79
CA TYR A 6 -9.36 -16.30 2.97
C TYR A 6 -8.24 -15.71 3.82
N ASP A 7 -7.30 -16.57 4.23
CA ASP A 7 -6.11 -16.22 4.97
C ASP A 7 -5.24 -15.38 4.03
N LYS A 8 -5.60 -14.08 3.89
CA LYS A 8 -4.88 -13.14 3.03
C LYS A 8 -3.49 -12.99 3.62
N LYS A 9 -2.48 -13.54 2.96
CA LYS A 9 -1.12 -13.48 3.46
C LYS A 9 -0.51 -12.15 3.07
N GLU A 10 -0.03 -11.41 4.07
CA GLU A 10 0.66 -10.14 3.84
C GLU A 10 1.98 -10.41 3.10
N VAL A 11 2.09 -9.89 1.88
CA VAL A 11 3.29 -10.04 1.04
C VAL A 11 4.15 -8.80 1.04
N LEU A 12 3.59 -7.64 1.35
CA LEU A 12 4.36 -6.43 1.60
C LEU A 12 3.66 -5.60 2.66
N LEU A 13 4.43 -5.14 3.65
CA LEU A 13 4.01 -4.14 4.61
C LEU A 13 4.97 -2.97 4.51
N ALA A 14 4.42 -1.77 4.35
CA ALA A 14 5.17 -0.54 4.40
C ALA A 14 4.42 0.49 5.24
N ASP A 15 5.17 1.31 5.97
CA ASP A 15 4.60 2.38 6.77
C ASP A 15 5.50 3.61 6.80
N ARG A 16 4.87 4.73 7.14
CA ARG A 16 5.55 5.98 7.46
C ARG A 16 4.90 6.53 8.72
N GLU A 17 5.65 6.51 9.79
CA GLU A 17 5.28 7.18 11.04
C GLU A 17 5.88 8.59 11.03
N ALA A 18 5.03 9.61 11.07
CA ALA A 18 5.46 11.00 11.17
C ALA A 18 4.64 11.75 12.25
N PRO A 19 5.17 12.85 12.82
CA PRO A 19 4.47 13.61 13.86
C PRO A 19 3.10 14.15 13.43
N LEU A 20 2.88 14.27 12.12
CA LEU A 20 1.70 14.91 11.52
C LEU A 20 0.73 13.91 10.88
N GLY A 21 1.07 12.62 10.86
CA GLY A 21 0.23 11.58 10.29
C GLY A 21 0.96 10.26 10.06
N TRP A 22 0.18 9.21 9.90
CA TRP A 22 0.64 7.85 9.65
C TRP A 22 0.09 7.35 8.32
N ILE A 23 0.94 6.66 7.58
CA ILE A 23 0.55 5.95 6.37
C ILE A 23 0.92 4.49 6.57
N TYR A 24 -0.04 3.60 6.27
CA TYR A 24 0.19 2.16 6.25
C TYR A 24 -0.25 1.60 4.90
N LEU A 25 0.63 0.85 4.26
CA LEU A 25 0.36 0.08 3.06
C LEU A 25 0.49 -1.40 3.40
N LYS A 26 -0.60 -2.14 3.22
CA LYS A 26 -0.62 -3.60 3.31
C LYS A 26 -0.98 -4.18 1.95
N MET A 27 -0.16 -5.09 1.46
CA MET A 27 -0.42 -5.82 0.21
C MET A 27 -0.52 -7.30 0.53
N TYR A 28 -1.44 -7.98 -0.14
CA TYR A 28 -1.77 -9.38 0.09
C TYR A 28 -1.47 -10.24 -1.13
N ASP A 29 -1.22 -11.52 -0.93
CA ASP A 29 -0.87 -12.49 -1.99
C ASP A 29 -1.94 -12.61 -3.08
N ASN A 30 -3.19 -12.37 -2.72
CA ASN A 30 -4.35 -12.40 -3.61
C ASN A 30 -4.45 -11.16 -4.53
N LYS A 31 -3.41 -10.34 -4.62
CA LYS A 31 -3.36 -9.07 -5.36
C LYS A 31 -4.27 -7.96 -4.83
N SER A 32 -4.83 -8.11 -3.62
CA SER A 32 -5.53 -7.02 -2.96
C SER A 32 -4.57 -6.18 -2.10
N PHE A 33 -4.92 -4.93 -1.84
CA PHE A 33 -4.17 -4.07 -0.92
C PHE A 33 -5.08 -3.19 -0.08
N GLU A 34 -4.52 -2.68 1.00
CA GLU A 34 -5.12 -1.67 1.87
C GLU A 34 -4.11 -0.55 2.11
N PHE A 35 -4.52 0.66 1.78
CA PHE A 35 -3.76 1.88 2.03
C PHE A 35 -4.52 2.71 3.06
N ILE A 36 -3.93 2.88 4.23
CA ILE A 36 -4.51 3.61 5.35
C ILE A 36 -3.75 4.92 5.48
N SER A 37 -4.45 6.03 5.42
CA SER A 37 -3.91 7.37 5.63
C SER A 37 -4.63 7.99 6.81
N GLN A 38 -3.90 8.30 7.88
CA GLN A 38 -4.44 8.95 9.07
C GLN A 38 -3.62 10.18 9.39
N GLY A 39 -4.23 11.36 9.30
CA GLY A 39 -3.61 12.61 9.75
C GLY A 39 -3.85 12.83 11.24
N MET A 40 -3.04 13.67 11.89
CA MET A 40 -3.26 14.05 13.29
C MET A 40 -4.61 14.75 13.52
N LEU A 41 -5.09 15.49 12.51
CA LEU A 41 -6.35 16.27 12.54
C LEU A 41 -7.44 15.73 11.60
N ARG A 42 -7.19 14.59 10.93
CA ARG A 42 -8.12 14.01 9.95
C ARG A 42 -8.51 12.62 10.36
N ASP A 43 -9.76 12.27 10.08
CA ASP A 43 -10.25 10.90 10.22
C ASP A 43 -9.40 9.93 9.41
N LYS A 44 -9.32 8.70 9.90
CA LYS A 44 -8.63 7.60 9.24
C LYS A 44 -9.35 7.29 7.93
N GLU A 45 -8.69 7.52 6.81
CA GLU A 45 -9.16 7.11 5.49
C GLU A 45 -8.53 5.77 5.12
N VAL A 46 -9.38 4.82 4.74
CA VAL A 46 -8.96 3.48 4.30
C VAL A 46 -9.32 3.32 2.83
N TYR A 47 -8.31 3.12 2.01
CA TYR A 47 -8.41 2.94 0.58
C TYR A 47 -8.08 1.50 0.25
N GLN A 48 -9.04 0.77 -0.29
CA GLN A 48 -8.87 -0.64 -0.63
C GLN A 48 -9.00 -0.83 -2.13
N GLY A 49 -8.41 -1.91 -2.63
CA GLY A 49 -8.48 -2.23 -4.03
C GLY A 49 -7.58 -3.39 -4.42
N ASN A 50 -7.26 -3.46 -5.70
CA ASN A 50 -6.34 -4.44 -6.25
C ASN A 50 -5.08 -3.77 -6.77
N TYR A 51 -3.97 -4.48 -6.75
CA TYR A 51 -2.71 -3.99 -7.27
C TYR A 51 -2.16 -4.91 -8.36
N GLU A 52 -1.37 -4.33 -9.24
CA GLU A 52 -0.53 -5.06 -10.18
C GLU A 52 0.93 -4.67 -9.96
N LEU A 53 1.78 -5.67 -9.73
CA LEU A 53 3.22 -5.47 -9.69
C LEU A 53 3.82 -5.84 -11.05
N LYS A 54 4.44 -4.87 -11.73
CA LYS A 54 5.20 -5.06 -12.97
C LYS A 54 6.64 -4.63 -12.73
N ASN A 55 7.55 -5.61 -12.66
CA ASN A 55 8.93 -5.42 -12.19
C ASN A 55 8.92 -4.75 -10.81
N ASP A 56 9.52 -3.57 -10.67
CA ASP A 56 9.55 -2.79 -9.42
C ASP A 56 8.41 -1.76 -9.31
N THR A 57 7.52 -1.69 -10.30
CA THR A 57 6.42 -0.72 -10.32
C THR A 57 5.11 -1.36 -9.88
N ILE A 58 4.50 -0.78 -8.84
CA ILE A 58 3.15 -1.12 -8.38
C ILE A 58 2.14 -0.18 -9.01
N TYR A 59 1.07 -0.74 -9.55
CA TYR A 59 -0.10 -0.03 -10.05
C TYR A 59 -1.26 -0.33 -9.11
N PHE A 60 -1.84 0.70 -8.49
CA PHE A 60 -2.95 0.58 -7.56
C PHE A 60 -4.27 0.91 -8.26
N THR A 61 -5.20 -0.03 -8.24
CA THR A 61 -6.57 0.14 -8.71
C THR A 61 -7.48 0.22 -7.50
N TYR A 62 -7.83 1.44 -7.11
CA TYR A 62 -8.73 1.72 -5.99
C TYR A 62 -10.18 1.46 -6.39
N GLN A 63 -10.97 0.94 -5.44
CA GLN A 63 -12.39 0.67 -5.68
C GLN A 63 -13.26 1.92 -5.53
N ASP A 64 -13.00 2.73 -4.50
CA ASP A 64 -13.87 3.87 -4.15
C ASP A 64 -13.26 5.22 -4.52
N SER A 65 -12.03 5.50 -4.07
CA SER A 65 -11.39 6.80 -4.23
C SER A 65 -9.87 6.68 -4.30
N ILE A 66 -9.25 7.60 -5.03
CA ILE A 66 -7.80 7.63 -5.21
C ILE A 66 -7.20 8.58 -4.17
N PRO A 67 -6.26 8.12 -3.32
CA PRO A 67 -5.60 8.99 -2.36
C PRO A 67 -4.75 10.04 -3.08
N LYS A 68 -4.50 11.16 -2.40
CA LYS A 68 -3.65 12.24 -2.93
C LYS A 68 -2.20 11.81 -3.19
N ALA A 69 -1.75 10.71 -2.58
CA ALA A 69 -0.46 10.08 -2.86
C ALA A 69 -0.35 9.53 -4.29
N GLY A 70 -1.47 9.25 -4.96
CA GLY A 70 -1.53 8.76 -6.34
C GLY A 70 -1.78 7.25 -6.43
N SER A 71 -1.85 6.75 -7.67
CA SER A 71 -2.20 5.36 -8.00
C SER A 71 -1.07 4.52 -8.58
N LYS A 72 0.15 5.04 -8.56
CA LYS A 72 1.34 4.34 -9.02
C LYS A 72 2.42 4.49 -7.98
N ALA A 73 3.22 3.46 -7.76
CA ALA A 73 4.42 3.56 -6.95
C ALA A 73 5.55 2.70 -7.49
N ILE A 74 6.79 3.03 -7.11
CA ILE A 74 7.98 2.24 -7.42
C ILE A 74 8.61 1.77 -6.11
N ILE A 75 8.84 0.47 -6.01
CA ILE A 75 9.66 -0.13 -4.95
C ILE A 75 11.12 0.17 -5.28
N ASN A 76 11.80 0.92 -4.42
CA ASN A 76 13.22 1.22 -4.59
C ASN A 76 13.91 1.34 -3.23
N ARG A 77 15.06 0.68 -3.06
CA ARG A 77 15.91 0.77 -1.85
C ARG A 77 15.16 0.53 -0.52
N GLY A 78 14.17 -0.37 -0.52
CA GLY A 78 13.37 -0.65 0.68
C GLY A 78 12.28 0.38 0.99
N PHE A 79 11.91 1.21 0.02
CA PHE A 79 10.81 2.17 0.11
C PHE A 79 9.83 1.97 -1.05
N VAL A 80 8.55 2.23 -0.80
CA VAL A 80 7.53 2.39 -1.83
C VAL A 80 7.37 3.88 -2.08
N ASN A 81 7.82 4.34 -3.25
CA ASN A 81 7.77 5.74 -3.66
C ASN A 81 6.58 5.93 -4.58
N TYR A 82 5.56 6.62 -4.10
CA TYR A 82 4.39 6.95 -4.89
C TYR A 82 4.76 7.97 -5.98
N LEU A 83 4.19 7.74 -7.16
CA LEU A 83 4.32 8.55 -8.36
C LEU A 83 2.96 9.09 -8.76
N ASN A 84 2.96 10.23 -9.46
CA ASN A 84 1.75 10.89 -9.98
C ASN A 84 0.71 11.26 -8.91
N GLY A 85 1.13 11.39 -7.64
CA GLY A 85 0.34 12.03 -6.60
C GLY A 85 0.40 13.55 -6.68
N SER A 86 -0.47 14.22 -5.92
CA SER A 86 -0.38 15.67 -5.71
C SER A 86 0.84 16.09 -4.89
N TYR A 87 1.49 15.15 -4.21
CA TYR A 87 2.73 15.34 -3.47
C TYR A 87 3.60 14.08 -3.57
N PRO A 88 4.95 14.21 -3.48
CA PRO A 88 5.83 13.05 -3.39
C PRO A 88 5.62 12.36 -2.04
N GLU A 89 5.27 11.08 -2.07
CA GLU A 89 5.03 10.28 -0.87
C GLU A 89 5.86 9.01 -0.90
N SER A 90 6.55 8.72 0.21
CA SER A 90 7.47 7.59 0.31
C SER A 90 7.24 6.88 1.64
N VAL A 91 6.90 5.59 1.57
CA VAL A 91 6.70 4.75 2.77
C VAL A 91 7.78 3.69 2.87
N GLN A 92 8.27 3.43 4.07
CA GLN A 92 9.35 2.48 4.30
C GLN A 92 8.78 1.06 4.35
N ILE A 93 9.37 0.15 3.59
CA ILE A 93 9.01 -1.26 3.61
C ILE A 93 9.54 -1.90 4.90
N LYS A 94 8.64 -2.44 5.72
CA LYS A 94 8.98 -3.23 6.91
C LYS A 94 9.04 -4.72 6.62
N LEU A 95 8.24 -5.20 5.68
CA LEU A 95 8.18 -6.60 5.28
C LEU A 95 8.03 -6.67 3.77
N ASN A 96 8.86 -7.49 3.12
CA ASN A 96 8.81 -7.75 1.69
C ASN A 96 8.99 -9.23 1.40
N HIS A 97 7.88 -9.89 1.07
CA HIS A 97 7.83 -11.25 0.55
C HIS A 97 7.52 -11.29 -0.96
N LEU A 98 7.46 -10.15 -1.65
CA LEU A 98 7.30 -10.11 -3.11
C LEU A 98 8.49 -10.74 -3.84
N SER A 99 9.67 -10.73 -3.24
CA SER A 99 10.92 -11.25 -3.82
C SER A 99 11.23 -12.72 -3.51
N ASN A 100 10.37 -13.44 -2.77
CA ASN A 100 10.59 -14.86 -2.42
C ASN A 100 10.17 -15.84 -3.54
N LYS A 101 10.54 -15.54 -4.79
CA LYS A 101 10.66 -16.56 -5.83
C LYS A 101 12.13 -16.74 -6.18
N LYS A 102 12.78 -17.62 -5.43
CA LYS A 102 13.97 -18.34 -5.89
C LYS A 102 13.65 -19.82 -5.86
#